data_AF-A0A0C9TAC6-F1
#
_entry.id   AF-A0A0C9TAC6-F1
#
_cell.length_a   1.000
_cell.length_b   1.000
_cell.length_c   1.000
_cell.angle_alpha   90.00
_cell.angle_beta   90.00
_cell.angle_gamma   90.00
#
_symmetry.space_group_name_H-M   'P 1'
#
loop_
_entity.id
_entity.type
_entity.pdbx_description
1 polymer ?
#
loop_
_entity_poly.entity_id
_entity_poly.type
_entity_poly.pdbx_seq_one_letter_code
_entity_poly.pdbx_strand_id
1 'polypeptide(L)' 'MRLVYLPPYSPDFNPIEEAFSAIKAWIRANRDYARGELSGEETADPYVMIWEAVFTTVTCDKVAGWYRDCGYLTN' A
#
# COMPACT_ATOMS: atom_id res chain seq x y z
N MET A 1 -15.10 -8.18 -18.75
CA MET A 1 -14.29 -8.41 -17.54
C MET A 1 -13.42 -9.64 -17.78
N ARG A 2 -12.10 -9.56 -17.63
CA ARG A 2 -11.21 -10.72 -17.71
C ARG A 2 -10.73 -11.04 -16.30
N LEU A 3 -10.92 -12.28 -15.87
CA LEU A 3 -10.37 -12.77 -14.61
C LEU A 3 -9.00 -13.39 -14.87
N VAL A 4 -8.04 -13.08 -13.99
CA VAL A 4 -6.72 -13.70 -13.95
C VAL A 4 -6.67 -14.55 -12.69
N TYR A 5 -6.58 -15.87 -12.86
CA TYR A 5 -6.50 -16.80 -11.73
C TYR A 5 -5.04 -16.96 -11.32
N LEU A 6 -4.79 -16.87 -10.01
CA LEU A 6 -3.47 -17.08 -9.43
C LEU A 6 -3.38 -18.48 -8.82
N PRO A 7 -2.21 -19.13 -8.85
CA PRO A 7 -1.97 -20.32 -8.06
C PRO A 7 -2.15 -20.01 -6.56
N PRO A 8 -2.53 -21.00 -5.74
CA PRO A 8 -2.59 -20.83 -4.28
C PRO A 8 -1.27 -20.30 -3.71
N TYR A 9 -1.36 -19.43 -2.70
CA TYR A 9 -0.20 -18.87 -1.98
C TYR A 9 0.84 -18.21 -2.90
N SER A 10 0.40 -17.52 -3.95
CA SER A 10 1.27 -16.78 -4.87
C SER A 10 1.16 -15.25 -4.67
N PRO A 11 1.55 -14.70 -3.51
CA PRO A 11 1.51 -13.26 -3.26
C PRO A 11 2.40 -12.49 -4.23
N ASP A 12 3.46 -13.12 -4.75
CA ASP A 12 4.40 -12.54 -5.72
C ASP A 12 3.71 -12.16 -7.04
N PHE A 13 2.55 -12.73 -7.35
CA PHE A 13 1.74 -12.38 -8.52
C PHE A 13 0.62 -11.38 -8.21
N ASN A 14 0.57 -10.79 -7.01
CA ASN A 14 -0.48 -9.86 -6.62
C ASN A 14 0.11 -8.49 -6.23
N PRO A 15 -0.02 -7.46 -7.10
CA PRO A 15 0.63 -6.16 -6.88
C PRO A 15 0.09 -5.40 -5.65
N ILE A 16 -1.05 -5.81 -5.09
CA ILE A 16 -1.55 -5.22 -3.84
C ILE A 16 -0.64 -5.51 -2.64
N GLU A 17 0.13 -6.59 -2.68
CA GLU A 17 1.05 -6.95 -1.58
C GLU A 17 2.17 -5.92 -1.45
N GLU A 18 2.73 -5.48 -2.57
CA GLU A 18 3.73 -4.42 -2.61
C GLU A 18 3.14 -3.06 -2.23
N ALA A 19 1.91 -2.76 -2.66
CA ALA A 19 1.19 -1.57 -2.24
C ALA A 19 1.02 -1.52 -0.70
N PHE A 20 0.56 -2.62 -0.09
CA PHE A 20 0.45 -2.70 1.36
C PHE A 20 1.81 -2.62 2.05
N SER A 21 2.86 -3.21 1.47
CA SER A 21 4.22 -3.08 1.99
C SER A 21 4.67 -1.62 2.03
N ALA A 22 4.45 -0.86 0.94
CA ALA A 22 4.79 0.55 0.84
C ALA A 22 4.00 1.44 1.83
N ILE A 23 2.69 1.22 1.96
CA ILE A 23 1.84 1.94 2.92
C ILE A 23 2.31 1.67 4.36
N LYS A 24 2.55 0.40 4.71
CA LYS A 24 3.09 0.01 6.03
C LYS A 24 4.46 0.63 6.29
N ALA A 25 5.33 0.70 5.28
CA ALA A 25 6.64 1.33 5.40
C ALA A 25 6.52 2.82 5.73
N TRP A 26 5.61 3.54 5.08
CA TRP A 26 5.34 4.94 5.39
C TRP A 26 4.78 5.13 6.80
N ILE A 27 3.82 4.29 7.24
CA ILE A 27 3.29 4.34 8.61
C ILE A 27 4.40 4.11 9.64
N ARG A 28 5.30 3.16 9.38
CA ARG A 28 6.46 2.87 10.25
C ARG A 28 7.45 4.03 10.29
N ALA A 29 7.69 4.69 9.16
CA ALA A 29 8.55 5.87 9.09
C ALA A 29 7.94 7.07 9.84
N ASN A 30 6.61 7.19 9.85
CA ASN A 30 5.85 8.23 10.53
C ASN A 30 5.28 7.75 11.88
N ARG A 31 6.05 6.94 12.62
CA ARG A 31 5.57 6.21 13.81
C ARG A 31 4.89 7.09 14.86
N ASP A 32 5.46 8.26 15.17
CA ASP A 32 4.91 9.13 16.22
C ASP A 32 3.61 9.80 15.76
N TYR A 33 3.53 10.21 14.49
CA TYR A 33 2.27 10.67 13.90
C TYR A 33 1.21 9.57 13.95
N ALA A 34 1.51 8.38 13.43
CA ALA A 34 0.60 7.24 13.46
C ALA A 34 0.13 6.88 14.89
N ARG A 35 1.00 7.01 15.90
CA ARG A 35 0.62 6.78 17.31
C ARG A 35 -0.33 7.86 17.84
N GLY A 36 -0.13 9.12 17.45
CA GLY A 36 -1.04 10.22 17.79
C GLY A 36 -2.43 10.00 17.19
N GLU A 37 -2.49 9.68 15.90
CA GLU A 37 -3.77 9.47 15.19
C GLU A 37 -4.51 8.18 15.62
N LEU A 38 -3.79 7.23 16.23
CA LEU A 38 -4.38 6.00 16.79
C LEU A 38 -4.63 6.09 18.31
N SER A 39 -4.46 7.27 18.92
CA SER A 39 -4.57 7.45 20.38
C SER A 39 -6.01 7.38 20.91
N GLY A 40 -7.01 7.69 20.07
CA GLY A 40 -8.41 7.84 20.46
C GLY A 40 -8.74 9.21 21.09
N GLU A 41 -7.82 10.16 21.06
CA GLU A 41 -8.08 11.56 21.43
C GLU A 41 -9.07 12.22 20.48
N GLU A 42 -9.79 13.26 20.93
CA GLU A 42 -10.82 13.95 20.13
C GLU A 42 -10.27 14.52 18.81
N THR A 43 -9.00 14.92 18.80
CA THR A 43 -8.32 15.48 17.62
C THR A 43 -7.72 14.42 16.70
N ALA A 44 -7.72 13.15 17.09
CA ALA A 44 -7.11 12.06 16.32
C ALA A 44 -8.03 11.63 15.17
N ASP A 45 -7.49 11.56 13.95
CA ASP A 45 -8.17 11.07 12.75
C ASP A 45 -7.32 10.01 12.03
N PRO A 46 -7.49 8.73 12.39
CA PRO A 46 -6.73 7.65 11.77
C PRO A 46 -7.09 7.44 10.29
N TYR A 47 -8.26 7.88 9.83
CA TYR A 47 -8.64 7.75 8.43
C TYR A 47 -7.87 8.74 7.56
N VAL A 48 -7.72 9.98 8.01
CA VAL A 48 -6.89 10.98 7.32
C VAL A 48 -5.44 10.52 7.21
N MET A 49 -4.88 9.98 8.29
CA MET A 49 -3.52 9.41 8.26
C MET A 49 -3.38 8.25 7.26
N ILE A 50 -4.37 7.35 7.19
CA ILE A 50 -4.37 6.26 6.20
C ILE A 50 -4.46 6.83 4.78
N TRP A 51 -5.31 7.83 4.55
CA TRP A 51 -5.41 8.50 3.24
C TRP A 51 -4.08 9.14 2.85
N GLU A 52 -3.43 9.83 3.77
CA GLU A 52 -2.12 10.43 3.52
C GLU A 52 -1.07 9.35 3.18
N ALA A 53 -1.03 8.25 3.93
CA ALA A 53 -0.15 7.13 3.65
C ALA A 53 -0.39 6.55 2.25
N VAL A 54 -1.65 6.32 1.87
CA VAL A 54 -2.04 5.79 0.56
C VAL A 54 -1.64 6.74 -0.57
N PHE A 55 -2.09 8.00 -0.51
CA PHE A 55 -1.85 8.96 -1.59
C PHE A 55 -0.38 9.38 -1.71
N THR A 56 0.39 9.31 -0.64
CA THR A 56 1.83 9.58 -0.68
C THR A 56 2.63 8.40 -1.24
N THR A 57 2.18 7.17 -1.00
CA THR A 57 2.98 5.97 -1.33
C THR A 57 2.58 5.26 -2.61
N VAL A 58 1.31 5.29 -2.99
CA VAL A 58 0.76 4.56 -4.15
C VAL A 58 0.78 5.48 -5.37
N THR A 59 1.97 5.75 -5.89
CA THR A 59 2.17 6.58 -7.08
C THR A 59 2.05 5.76 -8.37
N CYS A 60 1.75 6.41 -9.50
CA CYS A 60 1.66 5.73 -10.80
C CYS A 60 2.96 4.97 -11.15
N ASP A 61 4.12 5.58 -10.87
CA ASP A 61 5.42 4.95 -11.15
C ASP A 61 5.65 3.68 -10.33
N LYS A 62 5.28 3.71 -9.05
CA LYS A 62 5.36 2.53 -8.18
C LYS A 62 4.38 1.46 -8.60
N VAL A 63 3.14 1.83 -8.93
CA VAL A 63 2.13 0.89 -9.45
C VAL A 63 2.64 0.21 -10.73
N ALA A 64 3.20 0.97 -11.68
CA ALA A 64 3.80 0.39 -12.87
C ALA A 64 5.00 -0.52 -12.55
N GLY A 65 5.80 -0.18 -11.54
CA GLY A 65 6.83 -1.04 -10.95
C GLY A 65 6.27 -2.38 -10.48
N TRP A 66 5.30 -2.34 -9.58
CA TRP A 66 4.71 -3.54 -8.96
C TRP A 66 4.04 -4.47 -9.97
N TYR A 67 3.33 -3.91 -10.95
CA TYR A 67 2.75 -4.73 -12.03
C TYR A 67 3.82 -5.37 -12.91
N ARG A 68 4.99 -4.74 -13.11
CA ARG A 68 6.13 -5.35 -13.81
C ARG A 68 6.76 -6.45 -12.96
N ASP A 69 6.94 -6.23 -11.67
CA ASP A 69 7.53 -7.19 -10.74
C ASP A 69 6.65 -8.45 -10.61
N CYS A 70 5.32 -8.30 -10.67
CA CYS A 70 4.36 -9.40 -10.77
C CYS A 70 4.26 -10.04 -12.18
N GLY A 71 4.97 -9.53 -13.19
CA GLY A 71 5.00 -10.09 -14.55
C GLY A 71 3.81 -9.70 -15.46
N TYR A 72 3.03 -8.69 -15.10
CA TYR A 72 1.89 -8.21 -15.91
C TYR A 72 2.25 -7.15 -16.95
N LEU A 73 3.38 -6.47 -16.77
CA LEU A 73 3.92 -5.50 -17.72
C LEU A 73 5.29 -5.99 -18.20
N THR A 74 5.51 -5.95 -19.50
CA THR A 74 6.83 -6.15 -20.10
C THR A 74 7.52 -4.81 -20.33
N ASN A 75 8.86 -4.79 -20.30
CA ASN A 75 9.65 -3.62 -20.67
C ASN A 75 9.38 -3.14 -22.10
#